data_AF-A0A965AB53-F1
#
_entry.id   AF-A0A965AB53-F1
#
_cell.length_a   1.000
_cell.length_b   1.000
_cell.length_c   1.000
_cell.angle_alpha   90.00
_cell.angle_beta   90.00
_cell.angle_gamma   90.00
#
_symmetry.space_group_name_H-M   'P 1'
#
loop_
_entity.id
_entity.type
_entity.pdbx_description
1 polymer ?
#
loop_
_entity_poly.entity_id
_entity_poly.type
_entity_poly.pdbx_seq_one_letter_code
_entity_poly.pdbx_strand_id
1 'polypeptide(L)'
;GLVFFLLIGRWFQDKTYESLAFDRDYKSYFPLAIHKQTTAGWTPVVVYDLACGDIIKVRNMEVVPTDAILQSAEAFIDYSFVTGESKPVKVHANDLVYAGGRLLGEPVILKVEKKTSQSHLTSLWNNAVFQKPKESRYKKIIDQAARRFTWFIMFFSMATAAYWYYADPDKMWLILTSVLIVACPCALALAAPFTYGNMLRVFGKHGFYLKNADVIERMAGINALVFDKTGTLTQGAATVQWEGNLSQHELSCVKSIAASSVHPMSELIVQHLTMPAHWTVKNLVERPGKGIEGEVACQLIKIGSASFVGARALEDQTASHVFIAINGEVRGHFTITTALRSGIKETLASMDTLPVAMLSGDNESDNMNDGVNGGAAFIYTFNSVQIISDYLFAGKSTCFKAFQ
;
A
#
# COMPACT_ATOMS: atom_id res chain seq x y z
N GLY A 1 -16.98 -43.64 -5.07
CA GLY A 1 -17.57 -42.88 -3.96
C GLY A 1 -16.55 -41.98 -3.29
N LEU A 2 -15.68 -42.52 -2.43
CA LEU A 2 -14.80 -41.74 -1.56
C LEU A 2 -13.81 -40.83 -2.32
N VAL A 3 -13.15 -41.34 -3.36
CA VAL A 3 -12.22 -40.55 -4.21
C VAL A 3 -12.93 -39.38 -4.91
N PHE A 4 -14.18 -39.58 -5.34
CA PHE A 4 -14.99 -38.55 -5.99
C PHE A 4 -15.31 -37.40 -5.02
N PHE A 5 -15.74 -37.72 -3.80
CA PHE A 5 -15.99 -36.71 -2.77
C PHE A 5 -14.72 -35.96 -2.35
N LEU A 6 -13.57 -36.65 -2.31
CA LEU A 6 -12.28 -36.03 -1.98
C LEU A 6 -11.82 -35.05 -3.08
N LEU A 7 -11.97 -35.42 -4.35
CA LEU A 7 -11.66 -34.56 -5.49
C LEU A 7 -12.57 -33.32 -5.57
N ILE A 8 -13.87 -33.47 -5.29
CA ILE A 8 -14.79 -32.33 -5.20
C ILE A 8 -14.40 -31.38 -4.06
N GLY A 9 -14.06 -31.93 -2.88
CA GLY A 9 -13.59 -31.12 -1.75
C GLY A 9 -12.33 -30.31 -2.09
N ARG A 10 -11.35 -30.95 -2.74
CA ARG A 10 -10.13 -30.29 -3.21
C ARG A 10 -10.42 -29.21 -4.23
N TRP A 11 -11.24 -29.51 -5.25
CA TRP A 11 -11.63 -28.54 -6.27
C TRP A 11 -12.33 -27.32 -5.68
N PHE A 12 -13.26 -27.53 -4.73
CA PHE A 12 -13.96 -26.43 -4.06
C PHE A 12 -13.02 -25.58 -3.20
N GLN A 13 -12.08 -26.22 -2.49
CA GLN A 13 -11.05 -25.54 -1.71
C GLN A 13 -10.16 -24.67 -2.59
N ASP A 14 -9.65 -25.21 -3.70
CA ASP A 14 -8.78 -24.49 -4.64
C ASP A 14 -9.51 -23.28 -5.24
N LYS A 15 -10.76 -23.47 -5.69
CA LYS A 15 -11.59 -22.39 -6.24
C LYS A 15 -11.88 -21.28 -5.22
N THR A 16 -12.12 -21.64 -3.96
CA THR A 16 -12.38 -20.68 -2.89
C THR A 16 -11.12 -19.90 -2.52
N TYR A 17 -9.96 -20.57 -2.46
CA TYR A 17 -8.68 -19.91 -2.20
C TYR A 17 -8.27 -18.96 -3.33
N GLU A 18 -8.41 -19.36 -4.60
CA GLU A 18 -8.11 -18.49 -5.74
C GLU A 18 -9.03 -17.26 -5.80
N SER A 19 -10.32 -17.43 -5.51
CA SER A 19 -11.29 -16.31 -5.49
C SER A 19 -11.03 -15.33 -4.35
N LEU A 20 -10.36 -15.74 -3.28
CA LEU A 20 -10.14 -14.93 -2.07
C LEU A 20 -8.71 -14.42 -1.95
N ALA A 21 -7.75 -15.04 -2.64
CA ALA A 21 -6.37 -14.57 -2.73
C ALA A 21 -6.33 -13.33 -3.61
N PHE A 22 -6.50 -12.17 -2.99
CA PHE A 22 -6.21 -10.89 -3.63
C PHE A 22 -4.69 -10.72 -3.67
N ASP A 23 -3.99 -11.54 -4.45
CA ASP A 23 -2.60 -11.24 -4.75
C ASP A 23 -2.61 -9.94 -5.55
N ARG A 24 -2.13 -8.87 -4.92
CA ARG A 24 -1.83 -7.60 -5.58
C ARG A 24 -0.84 -7.93 -6.69
N ASP A 25 -1.37 -8.19 -7.86
CA ASP A 25 -0.62 -8.29 -9.11
C ASP A 25 0.20 -7.00 -9.20
N TYR A 26 1.47 -7.10 -9.57
CA TYR A 26 2.36 -5.94 -9.71
C TYR A 26 1.76 -4.88 -10.66
N LYS A 27 0.82 -5.31 -11.52
CA LYS A 27 -0.08 -4.49 -12.33
C LYS A 27 -0.81 -3.38 -11.57
N SER A 28 -1.09 -3.54 -10.27
CA SER A 28 -1.72 -2.49 -9.45
C SER A 28 -0.80 -1.29 -9.18
N TYR A 29 0.51 -1.41 -9.41
CA TYR A 29 1.49 -0.34 -9.19
C TYR A 29 1.77 0.49 -10.44
N PHE A 30 1.37 0.00 -11.61
CA PHE A 30 1.48 0.77 -12.83
C PHE A 30 0.29 1.72 -12.99
N PRO A 31 0.49 2.92 -13.56
CA PRO A 31 -0.62 3.81 -13.84
C PRO A 31 -1.62 3.13 -14.80
N LEU A 32 -2.91 3.38 -14.60
CA LEU A 32 -3.96 2.82 -15.46
C LEU A 32 -3.87 3.39 -16.89
N ALA A 33 -3.51 4.67 -17.00
CA ALA A 33 -3.38 5.37 -18.26
C ALA A 33 -2.18 6.33 -18.24
N ILE A 34 -1.61 6.59 -19.41
CA ILE A 34 -0.53 7.56 -19.61
C ILE A 34 -0.83 8.44 -20.83
N HIS A 35 -0.28 9.65 -20.86
CA HIS A 35 -0.43 10.54 -22.01
C HIS A 35 0.50 10.11 -23.14
N LYS A 36 -0.09 9.69 -24.26
CA LYS A 36 0.59 9.37 -25.53
C LYS A 36 0.46 10.54 -26.51
N GLN A 37 1.53 10.80 -27.25
CA GLN A 37 1.50 11.78 -28.35
C GLN A 37 0.82 11.17 -29.58
N THR A 38 -0.22 11.83 -30.06
CA THR A 38 -0.95 11.48 -31.29
C THR A 38 -0.95 12.68 -32.25
N THR A 39 -1.47 12.49 -33.46
CA THR A 39 -1.63 13.57 -34.45
C THR A 39 -2.54 14.71 -33.99
N ALA A 40 -3.43 14.45 -33.02
CA ALA A 40 -4.33 15.44 -32.42
C ALA A 40 -3.80 16.08 -31.13
N GLY A 41 -2.57 15.73 -30.70
CA GLY A 41 -1.97 16.18 -29.45
C GLY A 41 -1.80 15.07 -28.42
N TRP A 42 -1.73 15.44 -27.13
CA TRP A 42 -1.55 14.48 -26.02
C TRP A 42 -2.88 13.86 -25.62
N THR A 43 -3.02 12.55 -25.77
CA THR A 43 -4.23 11.81 -25.41
C THR A 43 -3.93 10.75 -24.36
N PRO A 44 -4.78 10.57 -23.33
CA PRO A 44 -4.63 9.48 -22.38
C PRO A 44 -4.92 8.14 -23.04
N VAL A 45 -4.02 7.18 -22.89
CA VAL A 45 -4.13 5.81 -23.42
C VAL A 45 -3.85 4.82 -22.29
N VAL A 46 -4.57 3.70 -22.29
CA VAL A 46 -4.37 2.62 -21.31
C VAL A 46 -2.96 2.04 -21.49
N VAL A 47 -2.24 1.86 -20.39
CA VAL A 47 -0.82 1.47 -20.42
C VAL A 47 -0.57 0.13 -21.15
N TYR A 48 -1.56 -0.78 -21.19
CA TYR A 48 -1.47 -2.05 -21.92
C TYR A 48 -1.53 -1.92 -23.44
N ASP A 49 -2.06 -0.81 -23.94
CA ASP A 49 -2.21 -0.52 -25.37
C ASP A 49 -0.99 0.23 -25.94
N LEU A 50 0.02 0.50 -25.12
CA LEU A 50 1.28 1.08 -25.57
C LEU A 50 2.03 0.11 -26.48
N ALA A 51 2.49 0.65 -27.62
CA ALA A 51 3.32 -0.05 -28.59
C ALA A 51 4.76 0.49 -28.56
N CYS A 52 5.71 -0.34 -29.02
CA CYS A 52 7.08 0.08 -29.27
C CYS A 52 7.07 1.28 -30.23
N GLY A 53 7.85 2.32 -29.90
CA GLY A 53 7.96 3.55 -30.68
C GLY A 53 6.99 4.65 -30.25
N ASP A 54 6.00 4.36 -29.39
CA ASP A 54 5.09 5.38 -28.88
C ASP A 54 5.84 6.42 -28.04
N ILE A 55 5.45 7.69 -28.19
CA ILE A 55 5.98 8.80 -27.38
C ILE A 55 5.00 9.06 -26.24
N ILE A 56 5.49 8.96 -25.01
CA ILE A 56 4.72 9.13 -23.79
C ILE A 56 5.27 10.29 -22.97
N LYS A 57 4.39 10.96 -22.23
CA LYS A 57 4.76 12.01 -21.27
C LYS A 57 4.56 11.48 -19.85
N VAL A 58 5.64 11.48 -19.07
CA VAL A 58 5.65 11.11 -17.65
C VAL A 58 5.81 12.37 -16.82
N ARG A 59 4.93 12.56 -15.84
CA ARG A 59 4.95 13.73 -14.94
C ARG A 59 5.76 13.44 -13.67
N ASN A 60 6.05 14.50 -12.91
CA ASN A 60 6.69 14.35 -11.61
C ASN A 60 5.95 13.32 -10.75
N MET A 61 6.69 12.48 -10.04
CA MET A 61 6.22 11.36 -9.23
C MET A 61 5.39 10.29 -9.94
N GLU A 62 5.16 10.38 -11.26
CA GLU A 62 4.57 9.29 -12.01
C GLU A 62 5.59 8.17 -12.18
N VAL A 63 5.05 6.95 -12.20
CA VAL A 63 5.84 5.73 -12.40
C VAL A 63 5.95 5.47 -13.90
N VAL A 64 7.18 5.22 -14.36
CA VAL A 64 7.45 4.85 -15.74
C VAL A 64 6.84 3.47 -16.01
N PRO A 65 5.86 3.34 -16.92
CA PRO A 65 5.09 2.10 -17.05
C PRO A 65 5.81 1.00 -17.82
N THR A 66 6.80 1.33 -18.63
CA THR A 66 7.51 0.39 -19.50
C THR A 66 8.94 0.85 -19.74
N ASP A 67 9.80 -0.06 -20.18
CA ASP A 67 11.17 0.28 -20.57
C ASP A 67 11.12 1.25 -21.76
N ALA A 68 11.72 2.43 -21.59
CA ALA A 68 11.60 3.54 -22.52
C ALA A 68 12.87 4.38 -22.57
N ILE A 69 13.13 5.01 -23.71
CA ILE A 69 14.31 5.85 -23.95
C ILE A 69 13.97 7.31 -23.64
N LEU A 70 14.79 7.98 -22.85
CA LEU A 70 14.60 9.39 -22.51
C LEU A 70 14.81 10.29 -23.74
N GLN A 71 13.83 11.15 -24.05
CA GLN A 71 13.94 12.16 -25.11
C GLN A 71 14.23 13.56 -24.56
N SER A 72 13.94 13.82 -23.28
CA SER A 72 14.32 15.07 -22.60
C SER A 72 15.83 15.13 -22.32
N ALA A 73 16.37 16.33 -22.07
CA ALA A 73 17.81 16.54 -21.86
C ALA A 73 18.38 15.74 -20.69
N GLU A 74 17.68 15.74 -19.55
CA GLU A 74 18.02 14.97 -18.36
C GLU A 74 16.77 14.66 -17.53
N ALA A 75 16.84 13.62 -16.71
CA ALA A 75 15.83 13.28 -15.72
C ALA A 75 16.45 12.64 -14.48
N PHE A 76 15.75 12.71 -13.36
CA PHE A 76 16.11 11.97 -12.15
C PHE A 76 15.04 10.91 -11.90
N ILE A 77 15.46 9.65 -11.81
CA ILE A 77 14.55 8.52 -11.62
C ILE A 77 14.86 7.84 -10.30
N ASP A 78 13.87 7.78 -9.43
CA ASP A 78 13.93 7.03 -8.18
C ASP A 78 13.52 5.58 -8.38
N TYR A 79 14.46 4.66 -8.18
CA TYR A 79 14.23 3.21 -8.21
C TYR A 79 14.14 2.60 -6.82
N SER A 80 13.98 3.40 -5.75
CA SER A 80 13.87 2.93 -4.37
C SER A 80 12.79 1.85 -4.18
N PHE A 81 11.68 1.96 -4.92
CA PHE A 81 10.61 0.97 -4.90
C PHE A 81 11.04 -0.42 -5.41
N VAL A 82 11.99 -0.46 -6.35
CA VAL A 82 12.44 -1.67 -7.03
C VAL A 82 13.69 -2.24 -6.38
N THR A 83 14.66 -1.36 -6.12
CA THR A 83 16.02 -1.72 -5.70
C THR A 83 16.23 -1.58 -4.19
N GLY A 84 15.36 -0.82 -3.50
CA GLY A 84 15.54 -0.45 -2.10
C GLY A 84 16.55 0.67 -1.88
N GLU A 85 17.24 1.16 -2.91
CA GLU A 85 18.22 2.23 -2.79
C GLU A 85 17.57 3.61 -2.98
N SER A 86 17.76 4.52 -2.02
CA SER A 86 17.05 5.81 -1.97
C SER A 86 17.69 6.93 -2.80
N LYS A 87 18.80 6.69 -3.49
CA LYS A 87 19.47 7.73 -4.29
C LYS A 87 18.90 7.73 -5.71
N PRO A 88 18.26 8.82 -6.16
CA PRO A 88 17.78 8.92 -7.53
C PRO A 88 18.92 8.79 -8.54
N VAL A 89 18.68 8.03 -9.59
CA VAL A 89 19.61 7.85 -10.70
C VAL A 89 19.40 8.98 -11.69
N LYS A 90 20.47 9.70 -12.01
CA LYS A 90 20.45 10.70 -13.08
C LYS A 90 20.58 9.99 -14.43
N VAL A 91 19.66 10.28 -15.35
CA VAL A 91 19.64 9.74 -16.71
C VAL A 91 19.69 10.90 -17.71
N HIS A 92 20.40 10.69 -18.82
CA HIS A 92 20.59 11.67 -19.88
C HIS A 92 19.77 11.34 -21.12
N ALA A 93 19.60 12.31 -22.02
CA ALA A 93 18.95 12.08 -23.31
C ALA A 93 19.52 10.84 -24.01
N ASN A 94 18.63 10.02 -24.55
CA ASN A 94 18.89 8.71 -25.17
C ASN A 94 19.27 7.56 -24.23
N ASP A 95 19.32 7.76 -22.92
CA ASP A 95 19.49 6.66 -21.98
C ASP A 95 18.20 5.84 -21.82
N LEU A 96 18.38 4.55 -21.52
CA LEU A 96 17.30 3.64 -21.20
C LEU A 96 16.81 3.87 -19.76
N VAL A 97 15.51 4.11 -19.63
CA VAL A 97 14.78 4.20 -18.36
C VAL A 97 13.96 2.92 -18.20
N TYR A 98 14.19 2.19 -17.12
CA TYR A 98 13.50 0.94 -16.82
C TYR A 98 12.12 1.22 -16.22
N ALA A 99 11.17 0.30 -16.45
CA ALA A 99 9.86 0.42 -15.84
C ALA A 99 9.92 0.39 -14.30
N GLY A 100 8.93 1.01 -13.67
CA GLY A 100 8.74 1.15 -12.24
C GLY A 100 9.68 2.12 -11.53
N GLY A 101 10.58 2.77 -12.26
CA GLY A 101 11.24 3.98 -11.80
C GLY A 101 10.22 5.12 -11.66
N ARG A 102 10.32 5.89 -10.58
CA ARG A 102 9.49 7.08 -10.34
C ARG A 102 10.23 8.33 -10.80
N LEU A 103 9.61 9.14 -11.64
CA LEU A 103 10.22 10.41 -12.06
C LEU A 103 10.27 11.39 -10.89
N LEU A 104 11.39 12.10 -10.73
CA LEU A 104 11.54 13.21 -9.81
C LEU A 104 11.90 14.49 -10.58
N GLY A 105 11.16 15.56 -10.32
CA GLY A 105 11.39 16.88 -10.91
C GLY A 105 10.49 17.17 -12.11
N GLU A 106 11.05 17.73 -13.18
CA GLU A 106 10.26 18.22 -14.32
C GLU A 106 9.65 17.07 -15.15
N PRO A 107 8.47 17.26 -15.76
CA PRO A 107 7.88 16.27 -16.66
C PRO A 107 8.79 15.94 -17.85
N VAL A 108 8.94 14.66 -18.18
CA VAL A 108 9.80 14.21 -19.26
C VAL A 108 9.05 13.48 -20.36
N ILE A 109 9.64 13.50 -21.55
CA ILE A 109 9.16 12.77 -22.71
C ILE A 109 10.00 11.51 -22.86
N LEU A 110 9.35 10.36 -22.96
CA LEU A 110 9.97 9.06 -23.16
C LEU A 110 9.46 8.42 -24.45
N LYS A 111 10.31 7.64 -25.12
CA LYS A 111 9.93 6.81 -26.26
C LYS A 111 9.90 5.34 -25.82
N VAL A 112 8.75 4.69 -25.94
CA VAL A 112 8.55 3.30 -25.53
C VAL A 112 9.48 2.37 -26.34
N GLU A 113 10.30 1.59 -25.65
CA GLU A 113 11.19 0.61 -26.28
C GLU A 113 10.55 -0.78 -26.29
N LYS A 114 9.93 -1.21 -25.18
CA LYS A 114 9.29 -2.53 -25.06
C LYS A 114 7.82 -2.41 -24.65
N LYS A 115 7.06 -3.47 -24.91
CA LYS A 115 5.68 -3.58 -24.42
C LYS A 115 5.67 -3.86 -22.92
N THR A 116 4.69 -3.30 -22.22
CA THR A 116 4.55 -3.28 -20.75
C THR A 116 4.70 -4.66 -20.07
N SER A 117 4.27 -5.74 -20.74
CA SER A 117 4.35 -7.11 -20.21
C SER A 117 5.76 -7.73 -20.22
N GLN A 118 6.72 -7.13 -20.92
CA GLN A 118 8.08 -7.67 -21.11
C GLN A 118 9.16 -6.93 -20.31
N SER A 119 8.79 -5.97 -19.45
CA SER A 119 9.75 -5.17 -18.69
C SER A 119 10.52 -5.99 -17.64
N HIS A 120 11.76 -5.54 -17.35
CA HIS A 120 12.66 -6.07 -16.34
C HIS A 120 12.01 -6.30 -14.96
N LEU A 121 11.06 -5.45 -14.54
CA LEU A 121 10.34 -5.66 -13.28
C LEU A 121 9.45 -6.88 -13.26
N THR A 122 8.77 -7.16 -14.38
CA THR A 122 7.97 -8.38 -14.50
C THR A 122 8.86 -9.61 -14.35
N SER A 123 10.11 -9.54 -14.84
CA SER A 123 11.09 -10.63 -14.65
C SER A 123 11.59 -10.75 -13.21
N LEU A 124 11.83 -9.64 -12.52
CA LEU A 124 12.23 -9.64 -11.11
C LEU A 124 11.11 -10.09 -10.17
N TRP A 125 9.85 -9.75 -10.48
CA TRP A 125 8.68 -10.16 -9.69
C TRP A 125 8.28 -11.61 -9.94
N ASN A 126 8.44 -12.10 -11.17
CA ASN A 126 8.27 -13.51 -11.50
C ASN A 126 9.41 -14.40 -10.99
N ASN A 127 10.47 -13.83 -10.39
CA ASN A 127 11.48 -14.64 -9.73
C ASN A 127 10.89 -15.31 -8.48
N ALA A 128 10.95 -16.64 -8.46
CA ALA A 128 10.47 -17.53 -7.41
C ALA A 128 11.01 -17.22 -5.99
N VAL A 129 12.01 -16.33 -5.86
CA VAL A 129 12.57 -15.87 -4.59
C VAL A 129 11.55 -15.06 -3.76
N PHE A 130 10.64 -14.31 -4.40
CA PHE A 130 9.54 -13.62 -3.72
C PHE A 130 8.35 -14.52 -3.42
N GLN A 131 8.24 -15.66 -4.11
CA GLN A 131 7.24 -16.71 -3.84
C GLN A 131 7.70 -17.66 -2.72
N LYS A 132 8.27 -17.16 -1.62
CA LYS A 132 8.50 -18.03 -0.46
C LYS A 132 7.11 -18.47 0.05
N PRO A 133 6.77 -19.77 0.01
CA PRO A 133 5.55 -20.24 0.63
C PRO A 133 5.73 -20.08 2.14
N LYS A 134 5.25 -18.96 2.69
CA LYS A 134 5.06 -18.82 4.13
C LYS A 134 3.92 -19.77 4.51
N GLU A 135 4.24 -21.04 4.71
CA GLU A 135 3.28 -22.00 5.22
C GLU A 135 2.73 -21.48 6.55
N SER A 136 1.41 -21.35 6.63
CA SER A 136 0.73 -20.88 7.84
C SER A 136 1.04 -21.80 9.03
N ARG A 137 1.12 -21.22 10.22
CA ARG A 137 1.40 -21.97 11.45
C ARG A 137 0.30 -23.00 11.71
N TYR A 138 -0.94 -22.72 11.31
CA TYR A 138 -2.04 -23.66 11.38
C TYR A 138 -1.89 -24.87 10.45
N LYS A 139 -1.39 -24.68 9.21
CA LYS A 139 -1.08 -25.80 8.30
C LYS A 139 -0.10 -26.78 8.97
N LYS A 140 0.90 -26.25 9.68
CA LYS A 140 1.83 -27.07 10.47
C LYS A 140 1.17 -27.80 11.63
N ILE A 141 0.16 -27.22 12.30
CA ILE A 141 -0.57 -27.87 13.40
C ILE A 141 -1.40 -29.03 12.86
N ILE A 142 -2.14 -28.81 11.77
CA ILE A 142 -2.94 -29.86 11.11
C ILE A 142 -2.04 -30.98 10.61
N ASP A 143 -0.95 -30.65 9.92
CA ASP A 143 -0.03 -31.67 9.40
C ASP A 143 0.63 -32.48 10.52
N GLN A 144 0.94 -31.85 11.66
CA GLN A 144 1.42 -32.56 12.85
C GLN A 144 0.36 -33.46 13.48
N ALA A 145 -0.88 -32.98 13.61
CA ALA A 145 -1.99 -33.76 14.13
C ALA A 145 -2.29 -34.96 13.23
N ALA A 146 -2.37 -34.74 11.91
CA ALA A 146 -2.55 -35.77 10.90
C ALA A 146 -1.44 -36.81 10.97
N ARG A 147 -0.17 -36.40 11.08
CA ARG A 147 0.97 -37.32 11.21
C ARG A 147 0.85 -38.21 12.45
N ARG A 148 0.55 -37.63 13.62
CA ARG A 148 0.38 -38.41 14.87
C ARG A 148 -0.80 -39.38 14.75
N PHE A 149 -1.90 -38.92 14.16
CA PHE A 149 -3.10 -39.73 13.95
C PHE A 149 -2.86 -40.90 12.99
N THR A 150 -2.11 -40.70 11.90
CA THR A 150 -1.72 -41.76 10.97
C THR A 150 -0.90 -42.85 11.68
N TRP A 151 0.07 -42.47 12.51
CA TRP A 151 0.84 -43.45 13.31
C TRP A 151 -0.05 -44.25 14.27
N PHE A 152 -1.00 -43.58 14.92
CA PHE A 152 -1.97 -44.26 15.79
C PHE A 152 -2.81 -45.28 15.01
N ILE A 153 -3.36 -44.90 13.85
CA ILE A 153 -4.14 -45.81 13.01
C ILE A 153 -3.32 -47.00 12.55
N MET A 154 -2.08 -46.78 12.11
CA MET A 154 -1.19 -47.85 11.67
C MET A 154 -0.88 -48.84 12.80
N PHE A 155 -0.69 -48.35 14.03
CA PHE A 155 -0.48 -49.21 15.18
C PHE A 155 -1.73 -50.06 15.49
N PHE A 156 -2.91 -49.45 15.56
CA PHE A 156 -4.15 -50.16 15.87
C PHE A 156 -4.58 -51.12 14.76
N SER A 157 -4.37 -50.75 13.49
CA SER A 157 -4.67 -51.62 12.35
C SER A 157 -3.78 -52.86 12.36
N MET A 158 -2.48 -52.69 12.63
CA MET A 158 -1.52 -53.79 12.74
C MET A 158 -1.78 -54.68 13.96
N ALA A 159 -2.10 -54.10 15.11
CA ALA A 159 -2.48 -54.86 16.31
C ALA A 159 -3.76 -55.69 16.09
N THR A 160 -4.76 -55.09 15.43
CA THR A 160 -6.01 -55.79 15.09
C THR A 160 -5.77 -56.92 14.10
N ALA A 161 -4.96 -56.68 13.06
CA ALA A 161 -4.59 -57.72 12.10
C ALA A 161 -3.83 -58.87 12.77
N ALA A 162 -2.88 -58.57 13.65
CA ALA A 162 -2.12 -59.59 14.38
C ALA A 162 -3.04 -60.48 15.25
N TYR A 163 -3.99 -59.88 15.98
CA TYR A 163 -4.96 -60.63 16.78
C TYR A 163 -5.81 -61.57 15.91
N TRP A 164 -6.39 -61.05 14.83
CA TRP A 164 -7.27 -61.83 13.95
C TRP A 164 -6.52 -62.86 13.10
N TYR A 165 -5.23 -62.64 12.83
CA TYR A 165 -4.39 -63.66 12.20
C TYR A 165 -4.31 -64.96 13.01
N TYR A 166 -4.24 -64.85 14.35
CA TYR A 166 -4.22 -66.03 15.22
C TYR A 166 -5.62 -66.57 15.56
N ALA A 167 -6.63 -65.69 15.61
CA ALA A 167 -7.99 -66.09 15.99
C ALA A 167 -8.81 -66.67 14.81
N ASP A 168 -8.79 -66.01 13.65
CA ASP A 168 -9.55 -66.39 12.44
C ASP A 168 -8.97 -65.68 11.20
N PRO A 169 -8.03 -66.32 10.46
CA PRO A 169 -7.33 -65.70 9.33
C PRO A 169 -8.25 -65.20 8.22
N ASP A 170 -9.41 -65.83 8.03
CA ASP A 170 -10.34 -65.50 6.95
C ASP A 170 -10.97 -64.10 7.16
N LYS A 171 -11.09 -63.66 8.42
CA LYS A 171 -11.65 -62.34 8.78
C LYS A 171 -10.61 -61.23 8.85
N MET A 172 -9.32 -61.55 8.91
CA MET A 172 -8.23 -60.59 9.11
C MET A 172 -8.26 -59.45 8.08
N TRP A 173 -8.33 -59.77 6.78
CA TRP A 173 -8.31 -58.77 5.71
C TRP A 173 -9.54 -57.86 5.74
N LEU A 174 -10.71 -58.43 6.04
CA LEU A 174 -11.96 -57.67 6.13
C LEU A 174 -11.93 -56.67 7.29
N ILE A 175 -11.41 -57.08 8.45
CA ILE A 175 -11.35 -56.22 9.63
C ILE A 175 -10.25 -55.16 9.49
N LEU A 176 -9.07 -55.52 8.98
CA LEU A 176 -7.98 -54.58 8.71
C LEU A 176 -8.42 -53.46 7.77
N THR A 177 -9.04 -53.81 6.64
CA THR A 177 -9.53 -52.81 5.66
C THR A 177 -10.65 -51.95 6.24
N SER A 178 -11.53 -52.53 7.06
CA SER A 178 -12.59 -51.78 7.74
C SER A 178 -12.03 -50.71 8.69
N VAL A 179 -11.02 -51.04 9.50
CA VAL A 179 -10.38 -50.08 10.42
C VAL A 179 -9.74 -48.92 9.63
N LEU A 180 -9.01 -49.24 8.56
CA LEU A 180 -8.35 -48.21 7.73
C LEU A 180 -9.35 -47.29 7.02
N ILE A 181 -10.48 -47.82 6.54
CA ILE A 181 -11.52 -47.04 5.85
C ILE A 181 -12.25 -46.12 6.83
N VAL A 182 -12.66 -46.64 7.99
CA VAL A 182 -13.41 -45.87 9.00
C VAL A 182 -12.53 -44.76 9.61
N ALA A 183 -11.23 -45.00 9.73
CA ALA A 183 -10.31 -44.06 10.35
C ALA A 183 -9.85 -42.90 9.44
N CYS A 184 -10.37 -42.73 8.22
CA CYS A 184 -10.01 -41.57 7.39
C CYS A 184 -10.27 -40.25 8.15
N PRO A 185 -9.25 -39.39 8.38
CA PRO A 185 -9.43 -38.08 9.00
C PRO A 185 -10.00 -37.05 8.00
N CYS A 186 -10.95 -37.47 7.17
CA CYS A 186 -11.55 -36.69 6.10
C CYS A 186 -12.17 -35.37 6.65
N ALA A 187 -12.78 -35.40 7.84
CA ALA A 187 -13.34 -34.21 8.49
C ALA A 187 -12.26 -33.23 9.02
N LEU A 188 -11.13 -33.75 9.50
CA LEU A 188 -10.04 -32.93 10.03
C LEU A 188 -9.40 -32.08 8.92
N ALA A 189 -9.24 -32.67 7.73
CA ALA A 189 -8.69 -31.97 6.56
C ALA A 189 -9.61 -30.84 6.07
N LEU A 190 -10.92 -31.00 6.17
CA LEU A 190 -11.91 -30.03 5.71
C LEU A 190 -12.23 -28.94 6.74
N ALA A 191 -12.00 -29.16 8.03
CA ALA A 191 -12.34 -28.19 9.07
C ALA A 191 -11.74 -26.80 8.82
N ALA A 192 -10.44 -26.73 8.52
CA ALA A 192 -9.72 -25.47 8.30
C ALA A 192 -10.23 -24.64 7.11
N PRO A 193 -10.29 -25.19 5.87
CA PRO A 193 -10.75 -24.42 4.73
C PRO A 193 -12.20 -23.96 4.88
N PHE A 194 -13.06 -24.76 5.50
CA PHE A 194 -14.45 -24.36 5.77
C PHE A 194 -14.55 -23.25 6.81
N THR A 195 -13.81 -23.34 7.92
CA THR A 195 -13.83 -22.30 8.96
C THR A 195 -13.28 -20.98 8.42
N TYR A 196 -12.06 -20.99 7.86
CA TYR A 196 -11.44 -19.76 7.37
C TYR A 196 -12.14 -19.19 6.14
N GLY A 197 -12.63 -20.04 5.23
CA GLY A 197 -13.42 -19.59 4.07
C GLY A 197 -14.71 -18.89 4.50
N ASN A 198 -15.41 -19.41 5.51
CA ASN A 198 -16.60 -18.74 6.06
C ASN A 198 -16.25 -17.44 6.79
N MET A 199 -15.16 -17.40 7.56
CA MET A 199 -14.70 -16.17 8.22
C MET A 199 -14.40 -15.07 7.20
N LEU A 200 -13.67 -15.38 6.12
CA LEU A 200 -13.41 -14.43 5.03
C LEU A 200 -14.72 -13.89 4.43
N ARG A 201 -15.71 -14.76 4.21
CA ARG A 201 -17.03 -14.36 3.70
C ARG A 201 -17.78 -13.45 4.67
N VAL A 202 -17.74 -13.75 5.97
CA VAL A 202 -18.39 -12.91 7.00
C VAL A 202 -17.71 -11.54 7.08
N PHE A 203 -16.38 -11.50 7.15
CA PHE A 203 -15.63 -10.24 7.16
C PHE A 203 -15.89 -9.40 5.92
N GLY A 204 -15.89 -10.01 4.72
CA GLY A 204 -16.21 -9.32 3.47
C GLY A 204 -17.62 -8.71 3.46
N LYS A 205 -18.62 -9.40 4.02
CA LYS A 205 -19.99 -8.86 4.18
C LYS A 205 -20.05 -7.63 5.09
N HIS A 206 -19.11 -7.50 6.01
CA HIS A 206 -18.98 -6.35 6.90
C HIS A 206 -17.96 -5.32 6.40
N GLY A 207 -17.52 -5.40 5.14
CA GLY A 207 -16.58 -4.46 4.54
C GLY A 207 -15.14 -4.61 5.01
N PHE A 208 -14.81 -5.71 5.69
CA PHE A 208 -13.45 -6.03 6.14
C PHE A 208 -12.81 -7.06 5.20
N TYR A 209 -11.96 -6.59 4.29
CA TYR A 209 -11.40 -7.39 3.21
C TYR A 209 -10.00 -7.89 3.57
N LEU A 210 -9.91 -9.18 3.88
CA LEU A 210 -8.64 -9.84 4.16
C LEU A 210 -8.03 -10.40 2.88
N LYS A 211 -6.71 -10.24 2.73
CA LYS A 211 -5.97 -10.71 1.56
C LYS A 211 -6.09 -12.23 1.34
N ASN A 212 -6.12 -12.99 2.44
CA ASN A 212 -6.10 -14.45 2.45
C ASN A 212 -6.38 -14.99 3.86
N ALA A 213 -6.65 -16.29 3.95
CA ALA A 213 -7.04 -16.97 5.19
C ALA A 213 -5.98 -16.92 6.30
N ASP A 214 -4.69 -16.88 5.98
CA ASP A 214 -3.62 -16.85 6.99
C ASP A 214 -3.56 -15.51 7.74
N VAL A 215 -4.10 -14.43 7.16
CA VAL A 215 -4.19 -13.14 7.88
C VAL A 215 -5.09 -13.26 9.10
N ILE A 216 -6.15 -14.07 9.05
CA ILE A 216 -7.04 -14.31 10.20
C ILE A 216 -6.24 -14.88 11.39
N GLU A 217 -5.36 -15.85 11.11
CA GLU A 217 -4.51 -16.46 12.14
C GLU A 217 -3.52 -15.43 12.71
N ARG A 218 -2.87 -14.65 11.84
CA ARG A 218 -1.93 -13.62 12.29
C ARG A 218 -2.61 -12.55 13.11
N MET A 219 -3.84 -12.19 12.73
CA MET A 219 -4.63 -11.20 13.45
C MET A 219 -4.94 -11.63 14.88
N ALA A 220 -5.27 -12.91 15.08
CA ALA A 220 -5.50 -13.46 16.40
C ALA A 220 -4.26 -13.40 17.31
N GLY A 221 -3.06 -13.27 16.74
CA GLY A 221 -1.80 -13.13 17.47
C GLY A 221 -1.30 -11.70 17.63
N ILE A 222 -2.04 -10.68 17.17
CA ILE A 222 -1.61 -9.27 17.30
C ILE A 222 -1.64 -8.86 18.77
N ASN A 223 -0.59 -8.16 19.21
CA ASN A 223 -0.45 -7.67 20.58
C ASN A 223 -0.11 -6.16 20.66
N ALA A 224 -0.07 -5.49 19.51
CA ALA A 224 0.11 -4.04 19.37
C ALA A 224 -0.45 -3.55 18.02
N LEU A 225 -0.98 -2.32 18.03
CA LEU A 225 -1.54 -1.64 16.86
C LEU A 225 -0.72 -0.39 16.54
N VAL A 226 -0.37 -0.20 15.27
CA VAL A 226 0.26 1.03 14.78
C VAL A 226 -0.57 1.57 13.63
N PHE A 227 -1.12 2.77 13.82
CA PHE A 227 -1.88 3.48 12.80
C PHE A 227 -0.98 4.44 12.03
N ASP A 228 -1.14 4.49 10.71
CA ASP A 228 -0.70 5.65 9.95
C ASP A 228 -1.66 6.83 10.20
N LYS A 229 -1.18 8.07 10.16
CA LYS A 229 -2.04 9.24 10.35
C LYS A 229 -2.84 9.53 9.07
N THR A 230 -2.11 9.77 7.99
CA THR A 230 -2.66 10.29 6.74
C THR A 230 -3.40 9.19 5.98
N GLY A 231 -4.67 9.41 5.67
CA GLY A 231 -5.52 8.46 4.93
C GLY A 231 -6.08 7.28 5.77
N THR A 232 -5.51 7.03 6.95
CA THR A 232 -6.00 6.01 7.90
C THR A 232 -6.82 6.63 9.02
N LEU A 233 -6.24 7.55 9.81
CA LEU A 233 -6.96 8.26 10.88
C LEU A 233 -7.66 9.53 10.37
N THR A 234 -7.06 10.21 9.40
CA THR A 234 -7.69 11.40 8.80
C THR A 234 -8.64 11.01 7.67
N GLN A 235 -9.73 11.78 7.55
CA GLN A 235 -10.56 11.74 6.36
C GLN A 235 -9.93 12.66 5.31
N GLY A 236 -9.90 12.26 4.03
CA GLY A 236 -9.37 13.09 2.95
C GLY A 236 -10.15 14.39 2.68
N ALA A 237 -11.17 14.70 3.49
CA ALA A 237 -11.86 15.96 3.50
C ALA A 237 -11.09 16.94 4.40
N ALA A 238 -10.32 17.83 3.78
CA ALA A 238 -9.67 18.94 4.45
C ALA A 238 -10.44 20.24 4.18
N THR A 239 -10.56 21.07 5.21
CA THR A 239 -11.06 22.44 5.05
C THR A 239 -9.86 23.32 4.72
N VAL A 240 -9.91 24.00 3.57
CA VAL A 240 -8.89 24.95 3.14
C VAL A 240 -9.46 26.36 3.25
N GLN A 241 -8.73 27.25 3.93
CA GLN A 241 -9.06 28.67 4.05
C GLN A 241 -7.86 29.51 3.60
N TRP A 242 -8.12 30.56 2.82
CA TRP A 242 -7.09 31.50 2.39
C TRP A 242 -7.15 32.76 3.26
N GLU A 243 -6.01 33.15 3.82
CA GLU A 243 -5.83 34.42 4.52
C GLU A 243 -4.69 35.22 3.88
N GLY A 244 -5.04 36.35 3.27
CA GLY A 244 -4.09 37.25 2.66
C GLY A 244 -4.66 38.04 1.50
N ASN A 245 -3.79 38.80 0.83
CA ASN A 245 -4.20 39.66 -0.27
C ASN A 245 -3.54 39.18 -1.58
N LEU A 246 -4.33 38.47 -2.39
CA LEU A 246 -3.97 38.06 -3.74
C LEU A 246 -5.08 38.48 -4.70
N SER A 247 -4.67 39.06 -5.82
CA SER A 247 -5.56 39.29 -6.95
C SER A 247 -5.99 37.97 -7.59
N GLN A 248 -7.10 37.99 -8.33
CA GLN A 248 -7.59 36.82 -9.06
C GLN A 248 -6.56 36.30 -10.08
N HIS A 249 -5.73 37.19 -10.63
CA HIS A 249 -4.61 36.84 -11.51
C HIS A 249 -3.53 36.08 -10.76
N GLU A 250 -3.10 36.57 -9.60
CA GLU A 250 -2.08 35.90 -8.78
C GLU A 250 -2.57 34.55 -8.26
N LEU A 251 -3.85 34.42 -7.88
CA LEU A 251 -4.46 33.13 -7.49
C LEU A 251 -4.40 32.10 -8.64
N SER A 252 -4.62 32.52 -9.88
CA SER A 252 -4.48 31.64 -11.06
C SER A 252 -3.02 31.21 -11.29
N CYS A 253 -2.06 32.10 -11.03
CA CYS A 253 -0.63 31.78 -11.10
C CYS A 253 -0.22 30.77 -10.01
N VAL A 254 -0.66 31.01 -8.76
CA VAL A 254 -0.47 30.10 -7.62
C VAL A 254 -1.05 28.73 -7.93
N LYS A 255 -2.28 28.65 -8.45
CA LYS A 255 -2.90 27.37 -8.83
C LYS A 255 -2.08 26.63 -9.89
N SER A 256 -1.50 27.33 -10.86
CA SER A 256 -0.70 26.72 -11.93
C SER A 256 0.59 26.10 -11.39
N ILE A 257 1.23 26.72 -10.40
CA ILE A 257 2.40 26.18 -9.71
C ILE A 257 2.00 25.01 -8.81
N ALA A 258 0.96 25.16 -7.99
CA ALA A 258 0.46 24.10 -7.13
C ALA A 258 0.03 22.85 -7.93
N ALA A 259 -0.58 23.02 -9.10
CA ALA A 259 -0.96 21.93 -10.00
C ALA A 259 0.22 21.19 -10.64
N SER A 260 1.43 21.75 -10.54
CA SER A 260 2.65 21.09 -11.00
C SER A 260 3.30 20.21 -9.91
N SER A 261 2.83 20.32 -8.66
CA SER A 261 3.26 19.49 -7.53
C SER A 261 2.25 18.38 -7.25
N VAL A 262 2.76 17.26 -6.75
CA VAL A 262 2.03 16.02 -6.45
C VAL A 262 1.80 15.87 -4.94
N HIS A 263 2.21 16.89 -4.17
CA HIS A 263 2.05 16.92 -2.73
C HIS A 263 0.56 17.03 -2.35
N PRO A 264 0.05 16.25 -1.37
CA PRO A 264 -1.35 16.29 -0.96
C PRO A 264 -1.85 17.70 -0.61
N MET A 265 -1.02 18.50 0.06
CA MET A 265 -1.36 19.91 0.39
C MET A 265 -1.50 20.79 -0.86
N SER A 266 -0.69 20.56 -1.90
CA SER A 266 -0.80 21.26 -3.18
C SER A 266 -2.11 20.87 -3.89
N GLU A 267 -2.49 19.60 -3.83
CA GLU A 267 -3.75 19.12 -4.40
C GLU A 267 -4.96 19.76 -3.71
N LEU A 268 -4.96 19.86 -2.38
CA LEU A 268 -6.01 20.54 -1.62
C LEU A 268 -6.12 22.03 -2.00
N ILE A 269 -5.00 22.72 -2.21
CA ILE A 269 -5.00 24.11 -2.70
C ILE A 269 -5.58 24.20 -4.12
N VAL A 270 -5.20 23.28 -5.02
CA VAL A 270 -5.70 23.24 -6.41
C VAL A 270 -7.20 22.97 -6.47
N GLN A 271 -7.70 22.09 -5.60
CA GLN A 271 -9.13 21.79 -5.47
C GLN A 271 -9.92 22.97 -4.87
N HIS A 272 -9.32 23.70 -3.91
CA HIS A 272 -9.93 24.88 -3.30
C HIS A 272 -10.06 26.06 -4.28
N LEU A 273 -9.04 26.27 -5.12
CA LEU A 273 -9.04 27.39 -6.07
C LEU A 273 -9.91 27.07 -7.29
N THR A 274 -10.93 27.89 -7.56
CA THR A 274 -11.89 27.63 -8.66
C THR A 274 -11.42 28.11 -10.04
N MET A 275 -10.40 28.98 -10.11
CA MET A 275 -9.87 29.54 -11.36
C MET A 275 -9.16 28.48 -12.21
N PRO A 276 -9.07 28.62 -13.55
CA PRO A 276 -8.32 27.67 -14.38
C PRO A 276 -6.80 27.84 -14.19
N ALA A 277 -6.10 26.70 -14.08
CA ALA A 277 -4.64 26.63 -14.17
C ALA A 277 -4.22 26.61 -15.64
N HIS A 278 -3.95 27.79 -16.22
CA HIS A 278 -3.67 27.93 -17.65
C HIS A 278 -2.27 28.48 -17.94
N TRP A 279 -1.50 28.81 -16.91
CA TRP A 279 -0.18 29.39 -17.10
C TRP A 279 0.89 28.33 -17.22
N THR A 280 1.87 28.59 -18.09
CA THR A 280 3.08 27.77 -18.18
C THR A 280 4.02 28.13 -17.04
N VAL A 281 4.38 27.14 -16.23
CA VAL A 281 5.38 27.28 -15.16
C VAL A 281 6.77 27.07 -15.75
N LYS A 282 7.70 27.98 -15.44
CA LYS A 282 9.13 27.88 -15.79
C LYS A 282 9.96 27.74 -14.51
N ASN A 283 11.14 27.14 -14.62
CA ASN A 283 12.12 27.01 -13.53
C ASN A 283 11.48 26.42 -12.25
N LEU A 284 10.67 25.36 -12.38
CA LEU A 284 10.01 24.76 -11.23
C LEU A 284 11.04 23.98 -10.40
N VAL A 285 11.21 24.37 -9.14
CA VAL A 285 12.09 23.69 -8.18
C VAL A 285 11.27 23.28 -6.97
N GLU A 286 11.20 21.98 -6.73
CA GLU A 286 10.56 21.39 -5.54
C GLU A 286 11.64 21.00 -4.53
N ARG A 287 11.54 21.54 -3.31
CA ARG A 287 12.48 21.26 -2.22
C ARG A 287 11.76 20.42 -1.17
N PRO A 288 12.13 19.12 -1.01
CA PRO A 288 11.49 18.24 -0.05
C PRO A 288 11.45 18.83 1.37
N GLY A 289 10.29 18.75 2.02
CA GLY A 289 10.06 19.28 3.37
C GLY A 289 10.05 20.81 3.48
N LYS A 290 10.18 21.55 2.37
CA LYS A 290 10.20 23.02 2.37
C LYS A 290 9.08 23.64 1.55
N GLY A 291 8.98 23.29 0.26
CA GLY A 291 8.01 23.88 -0.65
C GLY A 291 8.43 23.85 -2.12
N ILE A 292 7.65 24.53 -2.95
CA ILE A 292 7.85 24.68 -4.40
C ILE A 292 8.08 26.15 -4.76
N GLU A 293 8.99 26.39 -5.70
CA GLU A 293 9.22 27.71 -6.29
C GLU A 293 9.22 27.60 -7.82
N GLY A 294 8.73 28.64 -8.49
CA GLY A 294 8.70 28.69 -9.94
C GLY A 294 8.32 30.06 -10.47
N GLU A 295 8.57 30.26 -11.76
CA GLU A 295 8.22 31.49 -12.47
C GLU A 295 6.96 31.31 -13.30
N VAL A 296 5.97 32.17 -13.05
CA VAL A 296 4.71 32.22 -13.80
C VAL A 296 4.39 33.67 -14.14
N ALA A 297 4.05 33.94 -15.41
CA ALA A 297 3.72 35.28 -15.89
C ALA A 297 4.77 36.36 -15.50
N CYS A 298 6.06 36.01 -15.57
CA CYS A 298 7.20 36.84 -15.15
C CYS A 298 7.23 37.21 -13.66
N GLN A 299 6.53 36.47 -12.81
CA GLN A 299 6.57 36.60 -11.36
C GLN A 299 7.21 35.35 -10.73
N LEU A 300 8.12 35.57 -9.77
CA LEU A 300 8.70 34.49 -8.99
C LEU A 300 7.75 34.19 -7.83
N ILE A 301 7.20 32.98 -7.79
CA ILE A 301 6.24 32.58 -6.76
C ILE A 301 6.84 31.43 -5.96
N LYS A 302 6.72 31.52 -4.63
CA LYS A 302 7.10 30.48 -3.67
C LYS A 302 5.88 30.04 -2.87
N ILE A 303 5.67 28.73 -2.76
CA ILE A 303 4.58 28.11 -2.01
C ILE A 303 5.22 27.09 -1.05
N GLY A 304 5.04 27.24 0.26
CA GLY A 304 5.63 26.29 1.22
C GLY A 304 5.60 26.72 2.67
N SER A 305 6.50 26.15 3.47
CA SER A 305 6.64 26.43 4.90
C SER A 305 7.02 27.89 5.18
N ALA A 306 6.71 28.37 6.39
CA ALA A 306 7.07 29.73 6.83
C ALA A 306 8.57 30.03 6.64
N SER A 307 9.44 29.07 7.01
CA SER A 307 10.90 29.20 6.86
C SER A 307 11.37 29.33 5.40
N PHE A 308 10.65 28.70 4.46
CA PHE A 308 10.99 28.70 3.05
C PHE A 308 10.62 30.01 2.36
N VAL A 309 9.48 30.58 2.78
CA VAL A 309 8.91 31.79 2.20
C VAL A 309 9.41 33.06 2.91
N GLY A 310 10.03 32.92 4.09
CA GLY A 310 10.50 34.04 4.91
C GLY A 310 9.38 34.66 5.77
N ALA A 311 8.32 33.89 6.04
CA ALA A 311 7.20 34.31 6.88
C ALA A 311 7.44 33.92 8.36
N ARG A 312 6.72 34.58 9.27
CA ARG A 312 6.65 34.16 10.68
C ARG A 312 5.75 32.92 10.77
N ALA A 313 6.26 31.85 11.39
CA ALA A 313 5.44 30.67 11.66
C ALA A 313 4.28 31.04 12.59
N LEU A 314 3.08 30.55 12.27
CA LEU A 314 1.92 30.67 13.14
C LEU A 314 1.97 29.54 14.17
N GLU A 315 1.65 29.86 15.42
CA GLU A 315 1.58 28.90 16.53
C GLU A 315 0.19 28.29 16.62
N ASP A 316 -0.30 27.71 15.53
CA ASP A 316 -1.48 26.84 15.54
C ASP A 316 -1.02 25.41 15.22
N GLN A 317 -1.15 24.52 16.19
CA GLN A 317 -0.75 23.12 16.08
C GLN A 317 -1.85 22.25 15.45
N THR A 318 -3.05 22.81 15.25
CA THR A 318 -4.21 22.06 14.76
C THR A 318 -4.39 22.17 13.25
N ALA A 319 -3.62 23.04 12.59
CA ALA A 319 -3.71 23.27 11.16
C ALA A 319 -2.34 23.33 10.50
N SER A 320 -2.28 22.85 9.26
CA SER A 320 -1.11 23.02 8.40
C SER A 320 -1.20 24.35 7.67
N HIS A 321 -0.19 25.20 7.82
CA HIS A 321 -0.12 26.49 7.11
C HIS A 321 0.84 26.44 5.92
N VAL A 322 0.34 26.78 4.74
CA VAL A 322 1.13 26.88 3.50
C VAL A 322 1.20 28.33 3.07
N PHE A 323 2.38 28.95 3.18
CA PHE A 323 2.60 30.35 2.88
C PHE A 323 2.87 30.58 1.39
N ILE A 324 2.52 31.78 0.93
CA ILE A 324 2.77 32.23 -0.44
C ILE A 324 3.57 33.53 -0.41
N ALA A 325 4.68 33.55 -1.16
CA ALA A 325 5.34 34.80 -1.54
C ALA A 325 5.38 34.99 -3.05
N ILE A 326 5.24 36.24 -3.47
CA ILE A 326 5.37 36.68 -4.85
C ILE A 326 6.44 37.76 -4.89
N ASN A 327 7.46 37.58 -5.73
CA ASN A 327 8.60 38.49 -5.88
C ASN A 327 9.30 38.85 -4.54
N GLY A 328 9.32 37.91 -3.60
CA GLY A 328 9.96 38.07 -2.29
C GLY A 328 9.07 38.67 -1.20
N GLU A 329 7.85 39.10 -1.52
CA GLU A 329 6.88 39.58 -0.53
C GLU A 329 5.89 38.47 -0.14
N VAL A 330 5.72 38.24 1.17
CA VAL A 330 4.73 37.31 1.70
C VAL A 330 3.34 37.91 1.49
N ARG A 331 2.47 37.22 0.73
CA ARG A 331 1.13 37.68 0.39
C ARG A 331 0.02 37.10 1.27
N GLY A 332 0.31 35.98 1.92
CA GLY A 332 -0.65 35.29 2.79
C GLY A 332 -0.32 33.82 2.95
N HIS A 333 -1.30 33.08 3.46
CA HIS A 333 -1.18 31.64 3.67
C HIS A 333 -2.53 30.92 3.50
N PHE A 334 -2.45 29.64 3.15
CA PHE A 334 -3.56 28.70 3.26
C PHE A 334 -3.49 27.99 4.60
N THR A 335 -4.60 27.98 5.32
CA THR A 335 -4.81 27.17 6.52
C THR A 335 -5.57 25.91 6.12
N ILE A 336 -4.94 24.76 6.30
CA ILE A 336 -5.47 23.45 5.92
C ILE A 336 -5.71 22.65 7.20
N THR A 337 -6.97 22.37 7.49
CA THR A 337 -7.37 21.57 8.66
C THR A 337 -7.89 20.22 8.18
N THR A 338 -7.22 19.14 8.56
CA THR A 338 -7.65 17.76 8.26
C THR A 338 -8.54 17.24 9.36
N ALA A 339 -9.77 16.84 9.03
CA ALA A 339 -10.67 16.24 9.99
C ALA A 339 -10.31 14.77 10.27
N LEU A 340 -10.48 14.34 11.52
CA LEU A 340 -10.43 12.92 11.88
C LEU A 340 -11.64 12.19 11.29
N ARG A 341 -11.44 10.92 10.90
CA ARG A 341 -12.54 10.06 10.46
C ARG A 341 -13.54 9.87 11.62
N SER A 342 -14.82 9.94 11.29
CA SER A 342 -15.89 9.66 12.25
C SER A 342 -15.77 8.25 12.83
N GLY A 343 -16.05 8.08 14.12
CA GLY A 343 -16.00 6.78 14.80
C GLY A 343 -14.62 6.37 15.33
N ILE A 344 -13.55 7.14 15.08
CA ILE A 344 -12.19 6.78 15.54
C ILE A 344 -12.09 6.76 17.05
N LYS A 345 -12.69 7.74 17.74
CA LYS A 345 -12.59 7.83 19.20
C LYS A 345 -13.23 6.62 19.87
N GLU A 346 -14.41 6.22 19.38
CA GLU A 346 -15.13 5.04 19.84
C GLU A 346 -14.37 3.75 19.51
N THR A 347 -13.78 3.68 18.31
CA THR A 347 -12.97 2.53 17.88
C THR A 347 -11.74 2.36 18.76
N LEU A 348 -11.01 3.45 19.04
CA LEU A 348 -9.84 3.42 19.90
C LEU A 348 -10.20 3.05 21.34
N ALA A 349 -11.30 3.58 21.87
CA ALA A 349 -11.82 3.21 23.20
C ALA A 349 -12.23 1.72 23.29
N SER A 350 -12.72 1.13 22.19
CA SER A 350 -13.02 -0.31 22.17
C SER A 350 -11.77 -1.20 22.17
N MET A 351 -10.58 -0.60 21.94
CA MET A 351 -9.29 -1.29 21.81
C MET A 351 -8.36 -1.08 23.01
N ASP A 352 -8.87 -0.59 24.15
CA ASP A 352 -8.11 -0.24 25.38
C ASP A 352 -7.18 -1.34 25.93
N THR A 353 -7.33 -2.59 25.48
CA THR A 353 -6.50 -3.73 25.90
C THR A 353 -5.19 -3.88 25.10
N LEU A 354 -5.03 -3.17 23.99
CA LEU A 354 -3.87 -3.23 23.12
C LEU A 354 -3.10 -1.90 23.16
N PRO A 355 -1.76 -1.91 23.21
CA PRO A 355 -0.97 -0.70 23.01
C PRO A 355 -1.17 -0.20 21.57
N VAL A 356 -1.54 1.07 21.45
CA VAL A 356 -1.79 1.75 20.17
C VAL A 356 -0.75 2.85 19.99
N ALA A 357 -0.07 2.90 18.85
CA ALA A 357 0.83 4.01 18.48
C ALA A 357 0.45 4.61 17.11
N MET A 358 0.93 5.82 16.85
CA MET A 358 0.69 6.53 15.58
C MET A 358 2.02 6.83 14.87
N LEU A 359 2.07 6.51 13.58
CA LEU A 359 3.12 6.92 12.66
C LEU A 359 2.64 8.13 11.88
N SER A 360 3.44 9.20 11.85
CA SER A 360 3.23 10.34 10.98
C SER A 360 4.58 10.82 10.46
N GLY A 361 4.60 11.25 9.20
CA GLY A 361 5.74 11.94 8.58
C GLY A 361 5.50 13.45 8.44
N ASP A 362 4.38 13.96 8.97
CA ASP A 362 4.09 15.39 8.98
C ASP A 362 4.91 16.07 10.09
N ASN A 363 5.18 17.38 9.95
CA ASN A 363 5.99 18.14 10.91
C ASN A 363 5.50 17.93 12.36
N GLU A 364 6.42 17.94 13.33
CA GLU A 364 6.14 17.79 14.78
C GLU A 364 5.05 18.73 15.33
N SER A 365 4.69 19.78 14.58
CA SER A 365 3.59 20.69 14.89
C SER A 365 2.22 20.04 14.88
N ASP A 366 2.05 18.86 14.29
CA ASP A 366 0.77 18.18 14.11
C ASP A 366 0.59 17.01 15.12
N ASN A 367 1.12 17.24 16.33
CA ASN A 367 1.00 16.36 17.49
C ASN A 367 -0.45 16.38 17.99
N MET A 368 -1.13 15.23 17.93
CA MET A 368 -2.39 15.01 18.63
C MET A 368 -2.13 14.95 20.14
N ASN A 369 -1.93 16.11 20.79
CA ASN A 369 -2.02 16.20 22.24
C ASN A 369 -3.45 16.47 22.71
N ASP A 370 -4.35 16.91 21.82
CA ASP A 370 -5.73 17.21 22.19
C ASP A 370 -6.71 16.15 21.67
N GLY A 371 -7.09 15.24 22.58
CA GLY A 371 -8.42 14.63 22.52
C GLY A 371 -8.51 13.12 22.30
N VAL A 372 -7.40 12.39 22.37
CA VAL A 372 -7.39 10.92 22.46
C VAL A 372 -6.82 10.47 23.81
N ASN A 373 -7.31 11.06 24.90
CA ASN A 373 -7.22 10.47 26.24
C ASN A 373 -8.35 9.43 26.41
N GLY A 374 -8.38 8.44 25.50
CA GLY A 374 -9.07 7.18 25.73
C GLY A 374 -8.14 6.29 26.54
N GLY A 375 -8.64 5.72 27.64
CA GLY A 375 -7.83 5.07 28.68
C GLY A 375 -6.70 4.17 28.17
N ALA A 376 -5.52 4.33 28.75
CA ALA A 376 -4.35 3.46 28.61
C ALA A 376 -3.74 3.27 27.19
N ALA A 377 -4.18 4.01 26.17
CA ALA A 377 -3.52 4.06 24.86
C ALA A 377 -2.43 5.14 24.85
N PHE A 378 -1.17 4.77 25.07
CA PHE A 378 -0.05 5.68 24.88
C PHE A 378 0.18 5.94 23.39
N ILE A 379 -0.39 7.04 22.86
CA ILE A 379 -0.09 7.50 21.50
C ILE A 379 1.32 8.07 21.50
N TYR A 380 2.26 7.27 21.02
CA TYR A 380 3.60 7.76 20.70
C TYR A 380 3.64 8.18 19.24
N THR A 381 4.02 9.43 18.98
CA THR A 381 4.35 9.94 17.63
C THR A 381 5.81 9.59 17.34
N PHE A 382 6.07 8.79 16.31
CA PHE A 382 7.43 8.45 15.90
C PHE A 382 7.71 8.88 14.45
N ASN A 383 8.78 9.66 14.25
CA ASN A 383 9.24 10.12 12.94
C ASN A 383 10.03 9.06 12.14
N SER A 384 10.25 7.86 12.68
CA SER A 384 10.98 6.81 11.96
C SER A 384 10.56 5.38 12.33
N VAL A 385 10.56 4.51 11.32
CA VAL A 385 10.27 3.07 11.44
C VAL A 385 11.27 2.35 12.37
N GLN A 386 12.49 2.90 12.51
CA GLN A 386 13.56 2.35 13.36
C GLN A 386 13.24 2.44 14.86
N ILE A 387 12.58 3.52 15.31
CA ILE A 387 12.26 3.71 16.73
C ILE A 387 11.12 2.79 17.17
N ILE A 388 10.20 2.47 16.25
CA ILE A 388 9.14 1.48 16.48
C ILE A 388 9.73 0.08 16.64
N SER A 389 10.75 -0.28 15.83
CA SER A 389 11.54 -1.50 16.01
C SER A 389 12.03 -1.59 17.46
N ASP A 390 12.70 -0.55 17.95
CA ASP A 390 13.44 -0.68 19.19
C ASP A 390 12.54 -0.59 20.44
N TYR A 391 11.43 0.15 20.38
CA TYR A 391 10.51 0.33 21.52
C TYR A 391 9.38 -0.72 21.58
N LEU A 392 8.81 -1.14 20.44
CA LEU A 392 7.74 -2.15 20.42
C LEU A 392 8.28 -3.59 20.34
N PHE A 393 9.47 -3.81 19.79
CA PHE A 393 10.04 -5.16 19.61
C PHE A 393 10.98 -5.59 20.74
N ALA A 394 11.14 -4.81 21.82
CA ALA A 394 11.84 -5.23 23.04
C ALA A 394 11.16 -6.41 23.78
N GLY A 395 10.06 -6.98 23.24
CA GLY A 395 9.47 -8.22 23.76
C GLY A 395 8.18 -8.72 23.10
N LYS A 396 7.64 -8.06 22.06
CA LYS A 396 6.35 -8.44 21.44
C LYS A 396 6.49 -8.74 19.95
N SER A 397 6.04 -9.94 19.55
CA SER A 397 6.42 -10.55 18.25
C SER A 397 5.52 -10.22 17.05
N THR A 398 4.46 -9.42 17.17
CA THR A 398 3.43 -9.29 16.11
C THR A 398 2.66 -7.97 16.16
N CYS A 399 3.03 -7.05 15.26
CA CYS A 399 2.40 -5.74 15.09
C CYS A 399 1.50 -5.70 13.84
N PHE A 400 0.33 -5.06 13.95
CA PHE A 400 -0.48 -4.72 12.78
C PHE A 400 -0.24 -3.26 12.39
N LYS A 401 0.07 -3.06 11.10
CA LYS A 401 0.36 -1.74 10.54
C LYS A 401 -0.74 -1.40 9.54
N ALA A 402 -1.56 -0.42 9.89
CA ALA A 402 -2.62 0.06 9.00
C ALA A 402 -2.05 1.13 8.06
N PHE A 403 -2.11 0.87 6.77
CA PHE A 403 -1.77 1.81 5.69
C PHE A 403 -2.93 1.85 4.70
N GLN A 404 -3.02 2.94 3.93
CA GLN A 404 -3.92 3.03 2.78
C GLN A 404 -3.46 2.13 1.61
#